data_AF-A0A392TYY6-F1
#
_entry.id   AF-A0A392TYY6-F1
#
_cell.length_a   1.000
_cell.length_b   1.000
_cell.length_c   1.000
_cell.angle_alpha   90.00
_cell.angle_beta   90.00
_cell.angle_gamma   90.00
#
_symmetry.space_group_name_H-M   'P 1'
#
loop_
_entity.id
_entity.type
_entity.pdbx_description
1 polymer ?
#
loop_
_entity_poly.entity_id
_entity_poly.type
_entity_poly.pdbx_seq_one_letter_code
_entity_poly.pdbx_strand_id
1 'polypeptide(L)' 'MVSKLLANRLKGCLSKCVSEEQSTFVEGRSILDNALIAIEIIHTLKRKTSGARGELALKIDM' A
#
# COMPACT_ATOMS: atom_id res chain seq x y z
N MET A 1 9.33 7.20 28.47
CA MET A 1 8.85 5.99 27.76
C MET A 1 9.96 5.50 26.85
N VAL A 2 10.58 4.36 27.17
CA VAL A 2 11.70 3.80 26.38
C VAL A 2 11.26 3.51 24.93
N SER A 3 10.00 3.13 24.73
CA SER A 3 9.40 2.91 23.41
C SER A 3 9.50 4.13 22.47
N LYS A 4 9.24 5.35 22.96
CA LYS A 4 9.33 6.57 22.15
C LYS A 4 10.77 6.87 21.72
N LEU A 5 11.74 6.63 22.60
CA LEU A 5 13.15 6.76 22.28
C LEU A 5 13.58 5.75 21.21
N LEU A 6 13.17 4.49 21.35
CA LEU A 6 13.45 3.44 20.38
C LEU A 6 12.81 3.74 19.01
N ALA A 7 11.54 4.17 18.99
CA ALA A 7 10.84 4.53 17.76
C ALA A 7 11.57 5.66 16.99
N ASN A 8 12.03 6.69 17.70
CA ASN A 8 12.79 7.79 17.08
C ASN A 8 14.13 7.32 16.49
N ARG A 9 14.80 6.35 17.13
CA ARG A 9 16.04 5.77 16.58
C ARG A 9 15.78 4.91 15.34
N LEU A 10 14.67 4.15 15.33
CA LEU A 10 14.28 3.29 14.21
C LEU A 10 13.77 4.07 12.99
N LYS A 11 13.24 5.28 13.18
CA LYS A 11 12.78 6.14 12.08
C LYS A 11 13.85 6.35 11.00
N GLY A 12 15.13 6.45 11.38
CA GLY A 12 16.24 6.66 10.46
C GLY A 12 16.59 5.44 9.57
N CYS A 13 16.21 4.22 9.98
CA CYS A 13 16.42 3.02 9.17
C CYS A 13 15.15 2.52 8.48
N LEU A 14 13.98 3.07 8.83
CA LEU A 14 12.68 2.65 8.31
C LEU A 14 12.61 2.74 6.78
N SER A 15 13.21 3.77 6.17
CA SER A 15 13.24 3.95 4.72
C SER A 15 13.95 2.83 3.95
N LYS A 16 14.80 2.04 4.60
CA LYS A 16 15.49 0.89 4.00
C LYS A 16 14.74 -0.42 4.18
N CYS A 17 13.80 -0.46 5.13
CA CYS A 17 13.05 -1.66 5.49
C CYS A 17 11.63 -1.65 4.93
N VAL A 18 11.10 -0.47 4.60
CA VAL A 18 9.73 -0.28 4.15
C VAL A 18 9.69 -0.14 2.63
N SER A 19 8.84 -0.94 1.99
CA SER A 19 8.66 -0.93 0.54
C SER A 19 7.96 0.35 0.06
N GLU A 20 8.08 0.69 -1.22
CA GLU A 20 7.41 1.87 -1.79
C GLU A 20 5.89 1.80 -1.69
N GLU A 21 5.33 0.59 -1.77
CA GLU A 21 3.88 0.33 -1.75
C GLU A 21 3.27 0.43 -0.33
N GLN A 22 4.11 0.47 0.71
CA GLN A 22 3.65 0.56 2.09
C GLN A 22 3.37 2.02 2.46
N SER A 23 2.09 2.39 2.40
CA SER A 23 1.62 3.77 2.67
C SER A 23 1.14 4.00 4.10
N THR A 24 1.12 2.97 4.95
CA THR A 24 0.73 3.07 6.36
C THR A 24 1.94 3.27 7.28
N PHE A 25 1.77 4.11 8.30
CA PHE A 25 2.77 4.38 9.36
C PHE A 25 4.13 4.93 8.87
N VAL A 26 4.18 5.40 7.62
CA VAL A 26 5.31 6.15 7.07
C VAL A 26 4.93 7.62 7.01
N GLU A 27 5.79 8.47 7.58
CA GLU A 27 5.58 9.91 7.54
C GLU A 27 5.55 10.41 6.09
N GLY A 28 4.54 11.24 5.76
CA GLY A 28 4.38 11.79 4.41
C GLY A 28 3.67 10.88 3.41
N ARG A 29 3.30 9.64 3.78
CA ARG A 29 2.46 8.76 2.94
C ARG A 29 1.03 8.72 3.47
N SER A 30 0.05 8.80 2.57
CA SER A 30 -1.36 8.73 2.93
C SER A 30 -1.91 7.33 2.63
N ILE A 31 -2.66 6.77 3.58
CA ILE A 31 -3.42 5.53 3.34
C ILE A 31 -4.45 5.70 2.21
N LEU A 32 -4.89 6.93 1.95
CA LEU A 32 -5.84 7.24 0.88
C LEU A 32 -5.23 6.98 -0.50
N ASP A 33 -3.91 7.09 -0.66
CA ASP A 33 -3.24 6.84 -1.94
C ASP A 33 -3.45 5.37 -2.35
N ASN A 34 -3.26 4.44 -1.42
CA ASN A 34 -3.50 3.01 -1.66
C ASN A 34 -4.99 2.71 -1.89
N ALA A 35 -5.90 3.42 -1.21
CA ALA A 35 -7.33 3.27 -1.43
C ALA A 35 -7.76 3.73 -2.83
N LEU A 36 -7.22 4.85 -3.32
CA LEU A 36 -7.46 5.36 -4.67
C LEU A 36 -6.95 4.39 -5.73
N ILE A 37 -5.73 3.87 -5.58
CA ILE A 37 -5.15 2.87 -6.49
C ILE A 37 -6.05 1.62 -6.54
N ALA A 38 -6.50 1.12 -5.38
CA ALA A 38 -7.41 -0.03 -5.34
C ALA A 38 -8.74 0.24 -6.06
N ILE A 39 -9.32 1.44 -5.89
CA ILE A 39 -10.54 1.86 -6.59
C ILE A 39 -10.32 1.86 -8.12
N GLU A 40 -9.20 2.41 -8.60
CA GLU A 40 -8.87 2.43 -10.02
C GLU A 40 -8.70 1.02 -10.60
N ILE A 41 -8.03 0.13 -9.86
CA ILE A 41 -7.87 -1.27 -10.25
C ILE A 41 -9.24 -1.94 -10.37
N ILE A 42 -10.10 -1.81 -9.34
CA ILE A 42 -11.45 -2.41 -9.35
C ILE A 42 -12.28 -1.83 -10.49
N HIS A 43 -12.20 -0.52 -10.73
CA HIS A 43 -12.93 0.14 -11.80
C HIS A 43 -12.49 -0.35 -13.17
N THR A 44 -11.18 -0.50 -13.38
CA THR A 44 -10.60 -1.02 -14.62
C THR A 44 -11.03 -2.47 -14.85
N LEU A 45 -11.00 -3.30 -13.81
CA LEU A 45 -11.48 -4.69 -13.86
C LEU A 45 -12.97 -4.76 -14.23
N LYS A 46 -13.82 -3.91 -13.66
CA LYS A 46 -15.25 -3.86 -13.99
C LYS A 46 -15.52 -3.46 -15.44
N ARG A 47 -14.72 -2.55 -15.99
CA ARG A 47 -14.85 -2.13 -17.40
C ARG A 47 -14.32 -3.18 -18.38
N LYS A 48 -13.34 -3.99 -17.98
CA LYS A 48 -12.72 -5.04 -18.80
C LYS A 48 -13.31 -6.43 -18.53
N THR A 49 -14.64 -6.50 -18.41
CA THR A 49 -15.37 -7.74 -18.10
C THR A 49 -15.58 -8.68 -19.30
N SER A 50 -15.30 -8.24 -20.53
CA SER A 50 -15.29 -9.08 -21.73
C SER A 50 -13.89 -9.20 -22.33
N GLY A 51 -13.31 -10.39 -22.25
CA GLY A 51 -12.00 -10.72 -22.79
C GLY A 51 -11.58 -12.13 -22.40
N ALA A 52 -10.97 -12.89 -23.32
CA ALA A 52 -10.58 -14.30 -23.07
C ALA A 52 -9.34 -14.46 -22.17
N ARG A 53 -8.73 -13.35 -21.72
CA ARG A 53 -7.47 -13.31 -20.98
C ARG A 53 -7.66 -12.55 -19.67
N GLY A 54 -7.44 -13.21 -18.53
CA GLY A 54 -7.43 -12.53 -17.23
C GLY A 54 -6.21 -11.62 -17.11
N GLU A 55 -6.41 -10.32 -16.86
CA GLU A 55 -5.33 -9.34 -16.75
C GLU A 55 -4.80 -9.16 -15.33
N LEU A 56 -5.64 -9.32 -14.30
CA LEU A 56 -5.25 -9.05 -12.91
C LEU A 56 -6.15 -9.82 -11.93
N ALA A 57 -5.55 -10.35 -10.86
CA ALA A 57 -6.24 -11.03 -9.78
C ALA A 57 -5.99 -10.28 -8.46
N LEU A 58 -7.07 -9.87 -7.78
CA LEU A 58 -6.98 -9.22 -6.48
C LEU A 58 -6.99 -10.28 -5.38
N LYS A 59 -5.85 -10.46 -4.70
CA LYS A 59 -5.74 -11.28 -3.49
C LYS A 59 -5.74 -10.35 -2.29
N ILE A 60 -6.69 -10.55 -1.38
CA ILE A 60 -6.75 -9.83 -0.10
C ILE A 60 -6.22 -10.79 0.97
N ASP A 61 -4.99 -10.57 1.42
CA ASP A 61 -4.47 -11.21 2.62
C ASP A 61 -4.76 -10.26 3.79
N MET A 62 -5.60 -10.70 4.73
CA MET A 62 -5.73 -10.07 6.05
C MET A 62 -4.72 -10.66 7.02
#